data_AF-A0A9X1Q7D4-F1
#
_entry.id   AF-A0A9X1Q7D4-F1
#
_cell.length_a   1.000
_cell.length_b   1.000
_cell.length_c   1.000
_cell.angle_alpha   90.00
_cell.angle_beta   90.00
_cell.angle_gamma   90.00
#
_symmetry.space_group_name_H-M   'P 1'
#
loop_
_entity.id
_entity.type
_entity.pdbx_description
1 polymer ?
#
loop_
_entity_poly.entity_id
_entity_poly.type
_entity_poly.pdbx_seq_one_letter_code
_entity_poly.pdbx_strand_id
1 'polypeptide(L)'
;MGSPTPPWAASRRLAPAPENAAVARRFVRSALGGATPDLVDVAELLTGELVTNAVIHARTETEVRAWAVEGRAHVQVADHRPGQGLVPHDRHPYACTGRGLTLVEELATSHGVHSGGGHKTVWFELWPEVPAPPTSAWETVAPSGPTVSVALYDVPYTLYWAAQQHWEGLLRELLLASAAGGRTGVPADDLAVAHDMSRMICACMTAAVEQETPDSSTLSLRVGFAADAAPGMVTLRRVLDTADAAAQQESLLALPA
;
A
#
# COMPACT_ATOMS: atom_id res chain seq x y z
N MET A 1 0.30 13.47 16.37
CA MET A 1 -0.68 14.40 15.76
C MET A 1 0.07 15.23 14.75
N GLY A 2 -0.27 15.14 13.46
CA GLY A 2 0.41 15.92 12.41
C GLY A 2 0.17 17.43 12.58
N SER A 3 1.08 18.24 12.06
CA SER A 3 0.98 19.70 12.14
C SER A 3 -0.31 20.22 11.49
N PRO A 4 -1.00 21.21 12.09
CA PRO A 4 -2.23 21.76 11.52
C PRO A 4 -1.95 22.38 10.15
N THR A 5 -2.76 22.04 9.15
CA THR A 5 -2.61 22.55 7.78
C THR A 5 -2.85 24.06 7.76
N PRO A 6 -1.87 24.87 7.34
CA PRO A 6 -2.07 26.32 7.28
C PRO A 6 -3.03 26.68 6.13
N PRO A 7 -3.78 27.79 6.25
CA PRO A 7 -4.75 28.22 5.23
C PRO A 7 -4.09 28.60 3.89
N TRP A 8 -2.78 28.89 3.91
CA TRP A 8 -1.99 29.22 2.72
C TRP A 8 -1.31 28.00 2.08
N ALA A 9 -1.46 26.79 2.64
CA ALA A 9 -0.89 25.58 2.06
C ALA A 9 -1.39 25.41 0.61
N ALA A 10 -0.45 25.21 -0.31
CA ALA A 10 -0.82 24.93 -1.69
C ALA A 10 -1.57 23.60 -1.73
N SER A 11 -2.63 23.51 -2.52
CA SER A 11 -3.39 22.28 -2.73
C SER A 11 -3.62 22.01 -4.22
N ARG A 12 -3.72 20.73 -4.57
CA ARG A 12 -4.05 20.29 -5.92
C ARG A 12 -4.87 19.00 -5.87
N ARG A 13 -5.97 19.00 -6.61
CA ARG A 13 -6.80 17.81 -6.82
C ARG A 13 -6.39 17.08 -8.10
N LEU A 14 -6.40 15.75 -8.04
CA LEU A 14 -5.91 14.86 -9.09
C LEU A 14 -6.91 13.72 -9.30
N ALA A 15 -7.23 13.44 -10.56
CA ALA A 15 -8.03 12.27 -10.92
C ALA A 15 -7.24 10.97 -10.66
N PRO A 16 -7.90 9.81 -10.45
CA PRO A 16 -7.26 8.53 -10.19
C PRO A 16 -6.63 7.92 -11.46
N ALA A 17 -5.60 8.57 -11.98
CA ALA A 17 -4.90 8.16 -13.20
C ALA A 17 -3.38 8.10 -12.95
N PRO A 18 -2.66 7.06 -13.42
CA PRO A 18 -1.23 6.88 -13.15
C PRO A 18 -0.36 8.08 -13.53
N GLU A 19 -0.71 8.78 -14.61
CA GLU A 19 -0.02 9.99 -15.08
C GLU A 19 -0.05 11.14 -14.05
N ASN A 20 -1.04 11.15 -13.16
CA ASN A 20 -1.18 12.17 -12.13
C ASN A 20 -0.17 12.04 -10.99
N ALA A 21 0.52 10.89 -10.85
CA ALA A 21 1.65 10.78 -9.92
C ALA A 21 2.79 11.74 -10.32
N ALA A 22 3.10 11.86 -11.61
CA ALA A 22 4.10 12.81 -12.10
C ALA A 22 3.64 14.28 -11.92
N VAL A 23 2.34 14.53 -12.04
CA VAL A 23 1.74 15.85 -11.79
C VAL A 23 1.85 16.23 -10.32
N ALA A 24 1.61 15.27 -9.40
CA ALA A 24 1.75 15.47 -7.97
C ALA A 24 3.19 15.83 -7.56
N ARG A 25 4.18 15.12 -8.09
CA ARG A 25 5.60 15.41 -7.82
C ARG A 25 5.97 16.84 -8.21
N ARG A 26 5.65 17.24 -9.45
CA ARG A 26 5.91 18.61 -9.92
C ARG A 26 5.19 19.68 -9.09
N PHE A 27 3.97 19.38 -8.66
CA PHE A 27 3.21 20.26 -7.78
C PHE A 27 3.92 20.44 -6.43
N VAL A 28 4.36 19.35 -5.78
CA VAL A 28 5.08 19.41 -4.51
C VAL A 28 6.41 20.15 -4.66
N ARG A 29 7.17 19.91 -5.74
CA ARG A 29 8.38 20.69 -6.06
C ARG A 29 8.12 22.19 -6.01
N SER A 30 7.03 22.61 -6.65
CA SER A 30 6.67 24.02 -6.79
C SER A 30 6.16 24.61 -5.48
N ALA A 31 5.47 23.82 -4.66
CA ALA A 31 4.90 24.24 -3.38
C ALA A 31 5.95 24.36 -2.26
N LEU A 32 7.08 23.67 -2.37
CA LEU A 32 8.12 23.61 -1.34
C LEU A 32 9.31 24.57 -1.60
N GLY A 33 9.10 25.70 -2.28
CA GLY A 33 10.16 26.64 -2.67
C GLY A 33 10.98 27.26 -1.52
N GLY A 34 10.63 27.02 -0.26
CA GLY A 34 11.39 27.43 0.94
C GLY A 34 12.16 26.31 1.65
N ALA A 35 12.10 25.08 1.15
CA ALA A 35 12.87 23.94 1.67
C ALA A 35 14.19 23.77 0.90
N THR A 36 15.13 22.99 1.46
CA THR A 36 16.38 22.66 0.76
C THR A 36 16.12 21.74 -0.42
N PRO A 37 16.96 21.77 -1.48
CA PRO A 37 16.80 20.88 -2.64
C PRO A 37 16.67 19.40 -2.28
N ASP A 38 17.49 18.92 -1.34
CA ASP A 38 17.47 17.52 -0.89
C ASP A 38 16.12 17.14 -0.26
N LEU A 39 15.54 18.02 0.57
CA LEU A 39 14.22 17.81 1.16
C LEU A 39 13.11 17.81 0.11
N VAL A 40 13.24 18.65 -0.92
CA VAL A 40 12.28 18.70 -2.02
C VAL A 40 12.32 17.43 -2.85
N ASP A 41 13.51 16.90 -3.13
CA ASP A 41 13.68 15.66 -3.89
C ASP A 41 13.12 14.45 -3.13
N VAL A 42 13.36 14.36 -1.81
CA VAL A 42 12.74 13.34 -0.95
C VAL A 42 11.22 13.51 -0.89
N ALA A 43 10.72 14.73 -0.72
CA ALA A 43 9.28 15.00 -0.68
C ALA A 43 8.60 14.58 -1.99
N GLU A 44 9.24 14.77 -3.14
CA GLU A 44 8.73 14.32 -4.43
C GLU A 44 8.64 12.81 -4.54
N LEU A 45 9.70 12.10 -4.12
CA LEU A 45 9.71 10.65 -4.09
C LEU A 45 8.54 10.12 -3.27
N LEU A 46 8.44 10.55 -2.01
CA LEU A 46 7.41 10.11 -1.08
C LEU A 46 6.00 10.48 -1.55
N THR A 47 5.82 11.68 -2.13
CA THR A 47 4.54 12.06 -2.73
C THR A 47 4.16 11.14 -3.89
N GLY A 48 5.13 10.79 -4.74
CA GLY A 48 4.93 9.88 -5.86
C GLY A 48 4.42 8.51 -5.39
N GLU A 49 5.02 7.98 -4.34
CA GLU A 49 4.59 6.72 -3.71
C GLU A 49 3.18 6.81 -3.12
N LEU A 50 2.88 7.86 -2.35
CA LEU A 50 1.56 8.04 -1.75
C LEU A 50 0.45 8.24 -2.78
N VAL A 51 0.68 9.02 -3.82
CA VAL A 51 -0.31 9.22 -4.90
C VAL A 51 -0.47 7.96 -5.73
N THR A 52 0.61 7.22 -5.99
CA THR A 52 0.53 5.92 -6.67
C THR A 52 -0.30 4.93 -5.84
N ASN A 53 -0.10 4.92 -4.51
CA ASN A 53 -0.92 4.12 -3.60
C ASN A 53 -2.40 4.55 -3.66
N ALA A 54 -2.70 5.85 -3.68
CA ALA A 54 -4.07 6.34 -3.79
C ALA A 54 -4.73 5.97 -5.14
N VAL A 55 -4.00 6.09 -6.25
CA VAL A 55 -4.49 5.73 -7.60
C VAL A 55 -4.76 4.24 -7.71
N ILE A 56 -3.81 3.39 -7.31
CA ILE A 56 -3.91 1.94 -7.43
C ILE A 56 -4.97 1.38 -6.46
N HIS A 57 -4.98 1.85 -5.22
CA HIS A 57 -5.72 1.22 -4.13
C HIS A 57 -7.03 1.92 -3.76
N ALA A 58 -7.07 3.26 -3.76
CA ALA A 58 -8.29 4.00 -3.42
C ALA A 58 -9.19 4.22 -4.65
N ARG A 59 -8.60 4.38 -5.85
CA ARG A 59 -9.31 4.67 -7.12
C ARG A 59 -10.29 5.84 -7.01
N THR A 60 -9.92 6.85 -6.22
CA THR A 60 -10.71 8.07 -6.03
C THR A 60 -9.90 9.31 -6.38
N GLU A 61 -10.60 10.44 -6.54
CA GLU A 61 -9.92 11.74 -6.60
C GLU A 61 -9.02 11.90 -5.37
N THR A 62 -7.80 12.38 -5.60
CA THR A 62 -6.79 12.57 -4.56
C THR A 62 -6.51 14.06 -4.42
N GLU A 63 -6.53 14.58 -3.20
CA GLU A 63 -6.10 15.95 -2.89
C GLU A 63 -4.69 15.92 -2.28
N VAL A 64 -3.74 16.56 -2.95
CA VAL A 64 -2.37 16.74 -2.44
C VAL A 64 -2.24 18.15 -1.89
N ARG A 65 -1.75 18.29 -0.66
CA ARG A 65 -1.38 19.58 -0.06
C ARG A 65 0.09 19.57 0.32
N ALA A 66 0.77 20.68 0.10
CA ALA A 66 2.17 20.82 0.45
C ALA A 66 2.50 22.25 0.88
N TRP A 67 3.36 22.37 1.88
CA TRP A 67 3.88 23.65 2.35
C TRP A 67 5.24 23.48 3.01
N ALA A 68 6.02 24.56 3.00
CA ALA A 68 7.30 24.63 3.70
C ALA A 68 7.27 25.73 4.75
N VAL A 69 7.65 25.42 5.99
CA VAL A 69 7.72 26.39 7.09
C VAL A 69 9.00 26.15 7.88
N GLU A 70 9.78 27.21 8.12
CA GLU A 70 11.04 27.14 8.87
C GLU A 70 12.01 26.06 8.35
N GLY A 71 12.08 25.88 7.03
CA GLY A 71 12.93 24.86 6.39
C GLY A 71 12.42 23.42 6.52
N ARG A 72 11.21 23.21 7.05
CA ARG A 72 10.54 21.91 7.16
C ARG A 72 9.53 21.76 6.04
N ALA A 73 9.52 20.60 5.38
CA ALA A 73 8.52 20.28 4.37
C ALA A 73 7.39 19.45 4.98
N HIS A 74 6.16 19.79 4.65
CA HIS A 74 4.97 19.05 5.05
C HIS A 74 4.16 18.70 3.81
N VAL A 75 3.72 17.44 3.73
CA VAL A 75 2.89 16.95 2.63
C VAL A 75 1.72 16.13 3.18
N GLN A 76 0.55 16.34 2.60
CA GLN A 76 -0.67 15.58 2.88
C GLN A 76 -1.27 15.08 1.56
N VAL A 77 -1.71 13.83 1.56
CA VAL A 77 -2.38 13.17 0.44
C VAL A 77 -3.69 12.59 0.96
N ALA A 78 -4.80 13.17 0.54
CA ALA A 78 -6.14 12.78 0.97
C ALA A 78 -6.90 12.03 -0.13
N ASP A 79 -7.52 10.91 0.21
CA ASP A 79 -8.44 10.14 -0.62
C ASP A 79 -9.83 10.03 0.04
N HIS A 80 -10.82 9.57 -0.73
CA HIS A 80 -12.22 9.48 -0.30
C HIS A 80 -12.65 8.07 0.19
N ARG A 81 -11.71 7.20 0.61
CA ARG A 81 -12.02 5.84 1.11
C ARG A 81 -11.44 5.59 2.51
N PRO A 82 -12.14 5.99 3.58
CA PRO A 82 -11.66 5.87 4.97
C PRO A 82 -11.58 4.42 5.51
N GLY A 83 -12.16 3.43 4.82
CA GLY A 83 -12.24 2.03 5.29
C GLY A 83 -11.03 1.14 4.98
N GLN A 84 -10.00 1.63 4.28
CA GLN A 84 -8.83 0.83 3.92
C GLN A 84 -7.63 1.22 4.79
N GLY A 85 -7.20 0.35 5.71
CA GLY A 85 -5.92 0.50 6.41
C GLY A 85 -4.75 0.59 5.41
N LEU A 86 -3.73 1.38 5.75
CA LEU A 86 -2.45 1.35 5.03
C LEU A 86 -1.59 0.30 5.70
N VAL A 87 -1.14 -0.67 4.90
CA VAL A 87 -0.28 -1.75 5.37
C VAL A 87 1.05 -1.59 4.64
N PRO A 88 2.12 -1.26 5.36
CA PRO A 88 3.48 -1.39 4.84
C PRO A 88 3.74 -2.86 4.53
N HIS A 89 4.23 -3.14 3.32
CA HIS A 89 4.64 -4.51 3.01
C HIS A 89 6.13 -4.67 3.32
N ASP A 90 6.50 -5.91 3.64
CA ASP A 90 7.81 -6.39 4.10
C ASP A 90 9.03 -5.59 3.60
N ARG A 91 10.01 -5.45 4.50
CA ARG A 91 11.34 -4.84 4.29
C ARG A 91 12.27 -5.68 3.42
N HIS A 92 11.78 -6.34 2.37
CA HIS A 92 12.64 -7.17 1.50
C HIS A 92 13.04 -6.40 0.21
N PRO A 93 14.34 -6.36 -0.15
CA PRO A 93 14.85 -5.63 -1.32
C PRO A 93 14.30 -6.06 -2.70
N TYR A 94 13.46 -7.11 -2.76
CA TYR A 94 12.87 -7.64 -4.00
C TYR A 94 11.33 -7.57 -4.03
N ALA A 95 10.68 -6.91 -3.06
CA ALA A 95 9.23 -6.68 -3.11
C ALA A 95 8.86 -5.81 -4.32
N CYS A 96 7.95 -6.27 -5.17
CA CYS A 96 7.51 -5.54 -6.38
C CYS A 96 6.39 -4.51 -6.11
N THR A 97 5.71 -4.59 -4.96
CA THR A 97 4.68 -3.66 -4.48
C THR A 97 4.80 -3.43 -2.97
N GLY A 98 4.29 -2.29 -2.48
CA GLY A 98 4.20 -2.00 -1.03
C GLY A 98 5.44 -1.38 -0.36
N ARG A 99 6.50 -1.05 -1.12
CA ARG A 99 7.63 -0.23 -0.63
C ARG A 99 7.26 1.23 -0.37
N GLY A 100 6.20 1.73 -0.99
CA GLY A 100 5.88 3.16 -0.94
C GLY A 100 5.67 3.69 0.47
N LEU A 101 5.07 2.88 1.35
CA LEU A 101 4.95 3.23 2.77
C LEU A 101 6.26 3.04 3.51
N THR A 102 7.03 1.98 3.22
CA THR A 102 8.37 1.75 3.78
C THR A 102 9.32 2.92 3.48
N LEU A 103 9.29 3.47 2.26
CA LEU A 103 10.08 4.66 1.89
C LEU A 103 9.66 5.88 2.71
N VAL A 104 8.35 6.07 2.93
CA VAL A 104 7.85 7.13 3.83
C VAL A 104 8.34 6.89 5.26
N GLU A 105 8.42 5.64 5.70
CA GLU A 105 8.90 5.27 7.01
C GLU A 105 10.38 5.58 7.22
N GLU A 106 11.21 5.23 6.23
CA GLU A 106 12.66 5.34 6.31
C GLU A 106 13.15 6.78 6.10
N LEU A 107 12.46 7.54 5.24
CA LEU A 107 12.91 8.86 4.80
C LEU A 107 12.16 10.02 5.46
N ALA A 108 10.97 9.79 6.03
CA ALA A 108 10.25 10.85 6.71
C ALA A 108 10.70 11.05 8.16
N THR A 109 10.86 12.31 8.57
CA THR A 109 11.10 12.68 9.96
C THR A 109 9.90 12.35 10.84
N SER A 110 8.69 12.54 10.32
CA SER A 110 7.44 12.13 10.95
C SER A 110 6.42 11.80 9.88
N HIS A 111 5.51 10.87 10.18
CA HIS A 111 4.44 10.50 9.27
C HIS A 111 3.22 10.02 10.05
N GLY A 112 2.09 9.89 9.36
CA GLY A 112 0.91 9.27 9.93
C GLY A 112 -0.29 9.29 9.01
N VAL A 113 -1.42 8.86 9.57
CA VAL A 113 -2.71 8.81 8.87
C VAL A 113 -3.76 9.48 9.74
N HIS A 114 -4.63 10.26 9.12
CA HIS A 114 -5.84 10.78 9.74
C HIS A 114 -7.05 10.33 8.93
N SER A 115 -7.97 9.62 9.58
CA SER A 115 -9.25 9.22 9.00
C SER A 115 -10.37 10.01 9.68
N GLY A 116 -11.16 10.75 8.90
CA GLY A 116 -12.21 11.61 9.43
C GLY A 116 -13.10 12.20 8.32
N GLY A 117 -14.39 12.38 8.61
CA GLY A 117 -15.32 13.09 7.71
C GLY A 117 -15.51 12.47 6.32
N GLY A 118 -15.28 11.16 6.17
CA GLY A 118 -15.37 10.49 4.85
C GLY A 118 -14.07 10.51 4.04
N HIS A 119 -12.97 11.00 4.62
CA HIS A 119 -11.67 11.07 3.98
C HIS A 119 -10.60 10.33 4.79
N LYS A 120 -9.57 9.91 4.08
CA LYS A 120 -8.33 9.40 4.66
C LYS A 120 -7.19 10.24 4.15
N THR A 121 -6.42 10.81 5.07
CA THR A 121 -5.27 11.66 4.77
C THR A 121 -4.01 11.00 5.27
N VAL A 122 -3.11 10.66 4.35
CA VAL A 122 -1.75 10.21 4.65
C VAL A 122 -0.84 11.43 4.62
N TRP A 123 0.01 11.58 5.63
CA TRP A 123 0.86 12.75 5.74
C TRP A 123 2.28 12.38 6.16
N PHE A 124 3.23 13.20 5.75
CA PHE A 124 4.61 13.12 6.20
C PHE A 124 5.23 14.51 6.34
N GLU A 125 6.25 14.59 7.19
CA GLU A 125 7.05 15.78 7.45
C GLU A 125 8.53 15.44 7.28
N LEU A 126 9.29 16.37 6.68
CA LEU A 126 10.73 16.26 6.50
C LEU A 126 11.42 17.46 7.12
N TRP A 127 12.37 17.23 8.02
CA TRP A 127 13.11 18.28 8.72
C TRP A 127 14.62 18.20 8.39
N PRO A 128 15.37 19.31 8.48
CA PRO A 128 16.80 19.33 8.14
C PRO A 128 17.69 18.49 9.09
N GLU A 129 17.27 18.29 10.34
CA GLU A 129 17.91 17.39 11.31
C GLU A 129 17.10 16.09 11.36
N VAL A 130 17.74 14.96 11.06
CA VAL A 130 17.13 13.62 11.16
C VAL A 130 17.17 13.16 12.62
N PRO A 131 16.05 13.14 13.37
CA PRO A 131 15.98 12.33 14.57
C PRO A 131 15.85 10.86 14.12
N ALA A 132 16.34 9.92 14.93
CA ALA A 132 16.20 8.49 14.65
C ALA A 132 14.74 8.13 14.30
N PRO A 133 14.51 7.25 13.31
CA PRO A 133 13.15 6.94 12.84
C PRO A 133 12.29 6.41 14.00
N PRO A 134 11.03 6.87 14.13
CA PRO A 134 10.12 6.31 15.10
C PRO A 134 9.87 4.82 14.82
N THR A 135 9.78 4.01 15.87
CA THR A 135 9.30 2.63 15.81
C THR A 135 7.87 2.64 15.25
N SER A 136 7.66 1.95 14.12
CA SER A 136 6.39 1.62 13.43
C SER A 136 5.11 2.14 14.12
N ALA A 137 4.49 3.16 13.51
CA ALA A 137 3.27 3.81 14.00
C ALA A 137 2.07 3.66 13.05
N TRP A 138 2.11 2.71 12.12
CA TRP A 138 0.94 2.40 11.31
C TRP A 138 0.01 1.49 12.10
N GLU A 139 -1.03 2.10 12.67
CA GLU A 139 -2.02 1.36 13.44
C GLU A 139 -2.81 0.41 12.52
N THR A 140 -2.54 -0.88 12.66
CA THR A 140 -3.35 -1.96 12.08
C THR A 140 -4.75 -1.88 12.68
N VAL A 141 -5.76 -1.62 11.85
CA VAL A 141 -7.14 -1.86 12.28
C VAL A 141 -7.30 -3.38 12.34
N ALA A 142 -7.18 -3.94 13.54
CA ALA A 142 -7.50 -5.34 13.78
C ALA A 142 -8.94 -5.61 13.30
N PRO A 143 -9.20 -6.77 12.66
CA PRO A 143 -10.54 -7.12 12.23
C PRO A 143 -11.51 -7.03 13.41
N SER A 144 -12.53 -6.17 13.27
CA SER A 144 -13.54 -5.98 14.30
C SER A 144 -14.55 -7.14 14.22
N GLY A 145 -14.50 -8.09 15.14
CA GLY A 145 -15.47 -9.19 15.18
C GLY A 145 -14.86 -10.55 15.56
N PRO A 146 -15.64 -11.64 15.43
CA PRO A 146 -15.13 -12.99 15.65
C PRO A 146 -14.00 -13.28 14.66
N THR A 147 -12.85 -13.72 15.17
CA THR A 147 -11.69 -14.09 14.36
C THR A 147 -11.50 -15.60 14.31
N VAL A 148 -11.12 -16.13 13.14
CA VAL A 148 -10.66 -17.50 12.97
C VAL A 148 -9.14 -17.50 12.95
N SER A 149 -8.52 -18.33 13.79
CA SER A 149 -7.07 -18.48 13.81
C SER A 149 -6.63 -19.62 12.90
N VAL A 150 -5.67 -19.35 12.04
CA VAL A 150 -5.01 -20.32 11.16
C VAL A 150 -3.56 -20.44 11.61
N ALA A 151 -3.12 -21.68 11.80
CA ALA A 151 -1.73 -21.96 12.15
C ALA A 151 -0.99 -22.51 10.92
N LEU A 152 0.13 -21.88 10.59
CA LEU A 152 1.10 -22.31 9.61
C LEU A 152 2.28 -22.91 10.38
N TYR A 153 2.72 -24.10 10.01
CA TYR A 153 3.79 -24.81 10.72
C TYR A 153 4.94 -25.09 9.77
N ASP A 154 6.14 -24.69 10.19
CA ASP A 154 7.42 -24.99 9.54
C ASP A 154 7.45 -24.64 8.04
N VAL A 155 6.80 -23.54 7.66
CA VAL A 155 6.73 -23.10 6.26
C VAL A 155 8.11 -22.55 5.86
N PRO A 156 8.79 -23.11 4.84
CA PRO A 156 10.07 -22.55 4.40
C PRO A 156 9.92 -21.09 4.02
N TYR A 157 10.77 -20.21 4.57
CA TYR A 157 10.66 -18.77 4.36
C TYR A 157 10.69 -18.41 2.85
N THR A 158 11.54 -19.10 2.09
CA THR A 158 11.64 -18.93 0.63
C THR A 158 10.38 -19.36 -0.12
N LEU A 159 9.68 -20.39 0.35
CA LEU A 159 8.42 -20.85 -0.25
C LEU A 159 7.31 -19.85 0.03
N TYR A 160 7.20 -19.37 1.27
CA TYR A 160 6.27 -18.30 1.65
C TYR A 160 6.48 -17.07 0.75
N TRP A 161 7.72 -16.62 0.63
CA TRP A 161 8.04 -15.45 -0.18
C TRP A 161 7.78 -15.66 -1.68
N ALA A 162 8.17 -16.81 -2.23
CA ALA A 162 7.91 -17.13 -3.63
C ALA A 162 6.41 -17.15 -3.94
N ALA A 163 5.61 -17.74 -3.06
CA ALA A 163 4.14 -17.72 -3.17
C ALA A 163 3.59 -16.29 -3.09
N GLN A 164 4.12 -15.47 -2.16
CA GLN A 164 3.76 -14.06 -2.00
C GLN A 164 4.11 -13.18 -3.21
N GLN A 165 5.17 -13.50 -3.96
CA GLN A 165 5.46 -12.74 -5.19
C GLN A 165 4.61 -13.22 -6.36
N HIS A 166 4.43 -14.54 -6.49
CA HIS A 166 3.71 -15.14 -7.61
C HIS A 166 2.23 -14.73 -7.64
N TRP A 167 1.51 -14.83 -6.51
CA TRP A 167 0.09 -14.47 -6.46
C TRP A 167 -0.19 -12.96 -6.71
N GLU A 168 0.75 -12.07 -6.32
CA GLU A 168 0.67 -10.61 -6.48
C GLU A 168 0.88 -10.26 -7.95
N GLY A 169 1.82 -10.94 -8.61
CA GLY A 169 2.03 -10.86 -10.05
C GLY A 169 0.76 -11.22 -10.83
N LEU A 170 0.15 -12.38 -10.52
CA LEU A 170 -1.07 -12.85 -11.18
C LEU A 170 -2.25 -11.87 -11.02
N LEU A 171 -2.51 -11.41 -9.79
CA LEU A 171 -3.59 -10.44 -9.54
C LEU A 171 -3.33 -9.10 -10.21
N ARG A 172 -2.09 -8.62 -10.21
CA ARG A 172 -1.71 -7.39 -10.90
C ARG A 172 -1.98 -7.47 -12.38
N GLU A 173 -1.57 -8.55 -13.02
CA GLU A 173 -1.78 -8.73 -14.46
C GLU A 173 -3.25 -8.86 -14.82
N LEU A 174 -4.05 -9.59 -14.04
CA LEU A 174 -5.49 -9.64 -14.23
C LEU A 174 -6.15 -8.26 -14.07
N LEU A 175 -5.72 -7.47 -13.08
CA LEU A 175 -6.20 -6.10 -12.88
C LEU A 175 -5.85 -5.19 -14.06
N LEU A 176 -4.61 -5.27 -14.57
CA LEU A 176 -4.16 -4.50 -15.73
C LEU A 176 -4.89 -4.94 -17.01
N ALA A 177 -5.05 -6.23 -17.24
CA ALA A 177 -5.79 -6.78 -18.36
C ALA A 177 -7.27 -6.37 -18.33
N SER A 178 -7.89 -6.39 -17.14
CA SER A 178 -9.27 -5.93 -16.94
C SER A 178 -9.42 -4.43 -17.21
N ALA A 179 -8.50 -3.60 -16.68
CA ALA A 179 -8.50 -2.15 -16.91
C ALA A 179 -8.28 -1.78 -18.38
N ALA A 180 -7.52 -2.58 -19.12
CA ALA A 180 -7.31 -2.43 -20.56
C ALA A 180 -8.50 -2.92 -21.42
N GLY A 181 -9.59 -3.40 -20.81
CA GLY A 181 -10.76 -3.95 -21.52
C GLY A 181 -10.54 -5.37 -22.06
N GLY A 182 -9.49 -6.06 -21.62
CA GLY A 182 -9.21 -7.44 -21.96
C GLY A 182 -10.20 -8.41 -21.34
N ARG A 183 -10.47 -9.52 -22.03
CA ARG A 183 -11.29 -10.62 -21.48
C ARG A 183 -10.44 -11.48 -20.56
N THR A 184 -10.51 -11.20 -19.26
CA THR A 184 -9.81 -11.96 -18.21
C THR A 184 -10.52 -13.25 -17.80
N GLY A 185 -11.77 -13.45 -18.25
CA GLY A 185 -12.62 -14.56 -17.78
C GLY A 185 -13.13 -14.40 -16.34
N VAL A 186 -12.75 -13.31 -15.66
CA VAL A 186 -13.10 -13.03 -14.27
C VAL A 186 -14.05 -11.83 -14.20
N PRO A 187 -15.21 -11.93 -13.53
CA PRO A 187 -16.10 -10.80 -13.28
C PRO A 187 -15.40 -9.68 -12.49
N ALA A 188 -15.72 -8.41 -12.79
CA ALA A 188 -15.11 -7.26 -12.13
C ALA A 188 -15.33 -7.24 -10.60
N ASP A 189 -16.51 -7.68 -10.14
CA ASP A 189 -16.84 -7.79 -8.72
C ASP A 189 -15.99 -8.86 -8.02
N ASP A 190 -15.79 -10.02 -8.68
CA ASP A 190 -14.94 -11.09 -8.15
C ASP A 190 -13.48 -10.64 -8.04
N LEU A 191 -13.00 -9.87 -9.03
CA LEU A 191 -11.64 -9.32 -9.03
C LEU A 191 -11.46 -8.29 -7.91
N ALA A 192 -12.48 -7.47 -7.63
CA ALA A 192 -12.46 -6.54 -6.51
C ALA A 192 -12.42 -7.28 -5.16
N VAL A 193 -13.26 -8.31 -4.99
CA VAL A 193 -13.24 -9.17 -3.78
C VAL A 193 -11.90 -9.86 -3.62
N ALA A 194 -11.33 -10.43 -4.69
CA ALA A 194 -10.02 -11.06 -4.65
C ALA A 194 -8.92 -10.08 -4.23
N HIS A 195 -8.95 -8.84 -4.76
CA HIS A 195 -8.01 -7.80 -4.36
C HIS A 195 -8.14 -7.42 -2.88
N ASP A 196 -9.36 -7.24 -2.38
CA ASP A 196 -9.61 -6.91 -0.97
C ASP A 196 -9.15 -8.04 -0.04
N MET A 197 -9.36 -9.30 -0.43
CA MET A 197 -8.90 -10.46 0.34
C MET A 197 -7.38 -10.62 0.31
N SER A 198 -6.73 -10.44 -0.84
CA SER A 198 -5.27 -10.44 -0.94
C SER A 198 -4.66 -9.42 0.02
N ARG A 199 -5.20 -8.20 0.07
CA ARG A 199 -4.76 -7.15 1.01
C ARG A 199 -4.96 -7.55 2.47
N MET A 200 -6.09 -8.15 2.82
CA MET A 200 -6.33 -8.66 4.17
C MET A 200 -5.29 -9.71 4.54
N ILE A 201 -5.01 -10.67 3.65
CA ILE A 201 -4.04 -11.73 3.93
C ILE A 201 -2.64 -11.13 4.09
N CYS A 202 -2.19 -10.24 3.19
CA CYS A 202 -0.91 -9.56 3.34
C CYS A 202 -0.82 -8.87 4.70
N ALA A 203 -1.84 -8.11 5.10
CA ALA A 203 -1.89 -7.43 6.39
C ALA A 203 -1.75 -8.37 7.58
N CYS A 204 -2.55 -9.44 7.59
CA CYS A 204 -2.53 -10.44 8.66
C CYS A 204 -1.20 -11.19 8.70
N MET A 205 -0.61 -11.50 7.54
CA MET A 205 0.67 -12.19 7.43
C MET A 205 1.83 -11.31 7.89
N THR A 206 1.92 -10.05 7.44
CA THR A 206 2.96 -9.10 7.89
C THR A 206 2.90 -8.94 9.40
N ALA A 207 1.72 -8.70 9.97
CA ALA A 207 1.55 -8.55 11.41
C ALA A 207 1.93 -9.81 12.22
N ALA A 208 1.80 -11.00 11.62
CA ALA A 208 2.22 -12.25 12.24
C ALA A 208 3.74 -12.47 12.10
N VAL A 209 4.33 -12.14 10.94
CA VAL A 209 5.78 -12.27 10.68
C VAL A 209 6.59 -11.31 11.54
N GLU A 210 6.12 -10.09 11.78
CA GLU A 210 6.79 -9.12 12.67
C GLU A 210 6.90 -9.61 14.13
N GLN A 211 6.05 -10.56 14.53
CA GLN A 211 6.11 -11.18 15.86
C GLN A 211 7.08 -12.36 15.94
N GLU A 212 7.57 -12.85 14.79
CA GLU A 212 8.56 -13.92 14.72
C GLU A 212 9.99 -13.37 14.75
N THR A 213 10.90 -14.12 15.35
CA THR A 213 12.31 -13.71 15.42
C THR A 213 13.04 -13.98 14.09
N PRO A 214 13.92 -13.08 13.61
CA PRO A 214 14.51 -13.11 12.25
C PRO A 214 15.41 -14.30 11.91
N ASP A 215 15.75 -15.15 12.87
CA ASP A 215 16.80 -16.18 12.72
C ASP A 215 16.26 -17.53 12.19
N SER A 216 14.95 -17.64 11.91
CA SER A 216 14.35 -18.90 11.47
C SER A 216 14.32 -19.04 9.94
N SER A 217 14.87 -20.14 9.42
CA SER A 217 14.71 -20.54 8.01
C SER A 217 13.28 -20.95 7.64
N THR A 218 12.42 -21.10 8.65
CA THR A 218 11.05 -21.60 8.56
C THR A 218 10.14 -20.74 9.43
N LEU A 219 8.99 -20.35 8.88
CA LEU A 219 7.95 -19.57 9.53
C LEU A 219 6.91 -20.49 10.16
N SER A 220 6.71 -20.36 11.47
CA SER A 220 5.64 -21.03 12.21
C SER A 220 4.71 -19.96 12.79
N LEU A 221 3.67 -19.60 12.04
CA LEU A 221 2.84 -18.42 12.31
C LEU A 221 1.47 -18.82 12.82
N ARG A 222 0.94 -18.04 13.77
CA ARG A 222 -0.47 -18.06 14.11
C ARG A 222 -1.12 -16.77 13.63
N VAL A 223 -1.96 -16.88 12.60
CA VAL A 223 -2.55 -15.75 11.90
C VAL A 223 -4.05 -15.67 12.22
N GLY A 224 -4.53 -14.49 12.59
CA GLY A 224 -5.95 -14.24 12.85
C GLY A 224 -6.62 -13.59 11.64
N PHE A 225 -7.69 -14.21 11.14
CA PHE A 225 -8.53 -13.69 10.06
C PHE A 225 -9.93 -13.36 10.58
N ALA A 226 -10.63 -12.44 9.92
CA ALA A 226 -12.04 -12.19 10.22
C ALA A 226 -12.89 -13.43 9.85
N ALA A 227 -13.83 -13.84 10.71
CA ALA A 227 -14.62 -15.06 10.47
C ALA A 227 -15.56 -14.96 9.25
N ASP A 228 -15.93 -13.74 8.87
CA ASP A 228 -16.73 -13.43 7.68
C ASP A 228 -15.89 -13.35 6.39
N ALA A 229 -14.55 -13.49 6.47
CA ALA A 229 -13.68 -13.49 5.29
C ALA A 229 -13.84 -14.76 4.42
N ALA A 230 -14.41 -15.84 4.95
CA ALA A 230 -14.44 -17.14 4.28
C ALA A 230 -15.04 -17.13 2.85
N PRO A 231 -16.19 -16.48 2.58
CA PRO A 231 -16.70 -16.37 1.21
C PRO A 231 -15.76 -15.62 0.28
N GLY A 232 -15.13 -14.54 0.76
CA GLY A 232 -14.14 -13.78 0.00
C GLY A 232 -12.91 -14.64 -0.34
N MET A 233 -12.43 -15.45 0.61
CA MET A 233 -11.30 -16.38 0.40
C MET A 233 -11.60 -17.40 -0.71
N VAL A 234 -12.85 -17.89 -0.79
CA VAL A 234 -13.29 -18.78 -1.89
C VAL A 234 -13.25 -18.06 -3.23
N THR A 235 -13.71 -16.81 -3.29
CA THR A 235 -13.62 -15.99 -4.50
C THR A 235 -12.18 -15.74 -4.91
N LEU A 236 -11.31 -15.36 -3.97
CA LEU A 236 -9.87 -15.18 -4.23
C LEU A 236 -9.25 -16.44 -4.83
N ARG A 237 -9.50 -17.62 -4.24
CA ARG A 237 -8.97 -18.88 -4.77
C ARG A 237 -9.42 -19.12 -6.22
N ARG A 238 -10.72 -18.95 -6.52
CA ARG A 238 -11.24 -19.10 -7.88
C ARG A 238 -10.58 -18.13 -8.88
N VAL A 239 -10.35 -16.88 -8.46
CA VAL A 239 -9.69 -15.88 -9.31
C VAL A 239 -8.24 -16.28 -9.57
N LEU A 240 -7.51 -16.74 -8.56
CA LEU A 240 -6.13 -17.23 -8.71
C LEU A 240 -6.05 -18.46 -9.61
N ASP A 241 -6.96 -19.44 -9.44
CA ASP A 241 -7.03 -20.62 -10.31
C ASP A 241 -7.27 -20.23 -11.79
N THR A 242 -8.10 -19.21 -12.01
CA THR A 242 -8.35 -18.65 -13.35
C THR A 242 -7.12 -17.93 -13.90
N ALA A 243 -6.41 -17.19 -13.05
CA ALA A 243 -5.18 -16.50 -13.41
C ALA A 243 -4.08 -17.50 -13.81
N ASP A 244 -3.90 -18.56 -13.02
CA ASP A 244 -2.89 -19.57 -13.28
C ASP A 244 -3.19 -20.34 -14.58
N ALA A 245 -4.46 -20.71 -14.80
CA ALA A 245 -4.88 -21.30 -16.07
C ALA A 245 -4.64 -20.36 -17.27
N ALA A 246 -4.84 -19.05 -17.09
CA ALA A 246 -4.56 -18.05 -18.11
C ALA A 246 -3.05 -17.88 -18.37
N ALA A 247 -2.22 -17.96 -17.33
CA ALA A 247 -0.76 -17.97 -17.44
C ALA A 247 -0.24 -19.22 -18.15
N GLN A 248 -0.79 -20.40 -17.85
CA GLN A 248 -0.48 -21.66 -18.55
C GLN A 248 -0.84 -21.62 -20.04
N GLN A 249 -1.82 -20.78 -20.42
CA GLN A 249 -2.24 -20.56 -21.80
C GLN A 249 -1.51 -19.40 -22.49
N GLU A 250 -0.45 -18.84 -21.87
CA GLU A 250 0.34 -17.70 -22.36
C GLU A 250 -0.51 -16.44 -22.62
N SER A 251 -1.66 -16.33 -21.97
CA SER A 251 -2.56 -15.17 -22.05
C SER A 251 -2.27 -14.12 -20.98
N LEU A 252 -1.45 -14.47 -19.99
CA LEU A 252 -0.81 -13.58 -19.03
C LEU A 252 0.72 -13.65 -19.23
N LEU A 253 1.41 -12.57 -18.87
CA LEU A 253 2.88 -12.49 -18.88
C LEU A 253 3.49 -13.16 -17.63
N ALA A 254 2.69 -13.36 -16.59
CA ALA A 254 3.05 -14.08 -15.39
C ALA A 254 3.37 -15.53 -15.73
N LEU A 255 4.42 -16.06 -15.11
CA LEU A 255 4.77 -17.47 -15.23
C LEU A 255 3.74 -18.31 -14.44
N PRO A 256 3.31 -19.47 -14.98
CA PRO A 256 2.46 -20.39 -14.24
C PRO A 256 3.17 -20.96 -13.00
N ALA A 257 2.37 -21.35 -12.01
CA ALA A 257 2.81 -21.89 -10.72
C ALA A 257 3.59 -23.21 -10.83
#